data_AF-A0A832UCG2-F1
#
_entry.id   AF-A0A832UCG2-F1
#
_cell.length_a   1.000
_cell.length_b   1.000
_cell.length_c   1.000
_cell.angle_alpha   90.00
_cell.angle_beta   90.00
_cell.angle_gamma   90.00
#
_symmetry.space_group_name_H-M   'P 1'
#
loop_
_entity.id
_entity.type
_entity.pdbx_description
1 polymer ?
#
loop_
_entity_poly.entity_id
_entity_poly.type
_entity_poly.pdbx_seq_one_letter_code
_entity_poly.pdbx_strand_id
1 'polypeptide(L)'
;MAESNGNPVGIIGSSRDITGKKRAEEAWEEAFAQIEANIYQASLLNDQIRNPMAVIMGLADLEGGERMEKIINGVKKRDDIITRLDRGVLESELIRACM
;
A
#
# COMPACT_ATOMS: atom_id res chain seq x y z
N MET A 1 -30.41 41.07 -19.39
CA MET A 1 -30.50 41.97 -20.56
C MET A 1 -29.18 42.70 -20.64
N ALA A 2 -28.42 42.52 -21.72
CA ALA A 2 -27.15 43.22 -21.91
C ALA A 2 -27.44 44.60 -22.54
N GLU A 3 -26.92 45.67 -21.95
CA GLU A 3 -26.89 46.97 -22.60
C GLU A 3 -25.73 47.03 -23.60
N SER A 4 -25.97 47.75 -24.70
CA SER A 4 -25.22 47.76 -25.96
C SER A 4 -23.80 48.35 -25.93
N ASN A 5 -23.14 48.50 -24.78
CA ASN A 5 -21.87 49.25 -24.67
C ASN A 5 -20.68 48.51 -24.04
N GLY A 6 -20.71 47.18 -23.96
CA GLY A 6 -19.55 46.37 -23.52
C GLY A 6 -19.12 46.56 -22.06
N ASN A 7 -19.76 47.46 -21.32
CA ASN A 7 -19.51 47.65 -19.90
C ASN A 7 -20.31 46.62 -19.08
N PRO A 8 -19.65 45.83 -18.21
CA PRO A 8 -20.34 44.86 -17.38
C PRO A 8 -21.33 45.56 -16.45
N VAL A 9 -22.61 45.16 -16.52
CA VAL A 9 -23.73 45.79 -15.81
C VAL A 9 -23.94 45.23 -14.40
N GLY A 10 -23.18 44.20 -14.01
CA GLY A 10 -23.22 43.61 -12.67
C GLY A 10 -22.53 42.25 -12.59
N ILE A 11 -22.24 41.82 -11.37
CA ILE A 11 -21.70 40.50 -11.05
C ILE A 11 -22.78 39.73 -10.29
N ILE A 12 -23.04 38.48 -10.72
CA ILE A 12 -23.86 37.54 -9.96
C ILE A 12 -22.93 36.51 -9.33
N GLY A 13 -22.86 36.50 -8.00
CA GLY A 13 -22.13 35.51 -7.22
C GLY A 13 -23.08 34.50 -6.60
N SER A 14 -22.69 33.22 -6.62
CA SER A 14 -23.35 32.17 -5.84
C SER A 14 -22.31 31.54 -4.91
N SER A 15 -22.61 31.48 -3.61
CA SER A 15 -21.77 30.85 -2.60
C SER A 15 -22.45 29.58 -2.10
N ARG A 16 -21.73 28.46 -2.14
CA ARG A 16 -22.17 27.19 -1.57
C ARG A 16 -21.17 26.80 -0.49
N ASP A 17 -21.66 26.50 0.71
CA ASP A 17 -20.84 25.88 1.75
C ASP A 17 -20.42 24.48 1.29
N ILE A 18 -19.11 24.27 1.19
CA ILE A 18 -18.48 23.00 0.81
C ILE A 18 -17.55 22.47 1.89
N THR A 19 -17.53 23.07 3.09
CA THR A 19 -16.55 22.73 4.14
C THR A 19 -16.64 21.26 4.54
N GLY A 20 -17.85 20.72 4.67
CA GLY A 20 -18.04 19.29 4.98
C GLY A 20 -17.52 18.38 3.87
N LYS A 21 -17.78 18.73 2.61
CA LYS A 21 -17.27 17.97 1.45
C LYS A 21 -15.75 17.99 1.39
N LYS A 22 -15.14 19.16 1.59
CA LYS A 22 -13.67 19.32 1.53
C LYS A 22 -12.95 18.54 2.63
N ARG A 23 -13.45 18.59 3.87
CA ARG A 23 -12.89 17.78 4.97
C ARG A 23 -13.03 16.29 4.72
N ALA A 24 -14.13 15.86 4.12
CA ALA A 24 -14.33 14.45 3.77
C ALA A 24 -13.36 14.02 2.65
N GLU A 25 -13.15 14.86 1.63
CA GLU A 25 -12.14 14.63 0.58
C GLU A 25 -10.73 14.51 1.18
N GLU A 26 -10.32 15.47 2.01
CA GLU A 26 -9.00 15.48 2.67
C GLU A 26 -8.79 14.25 3.56
N ALA A 27 -9.76 13.91 4.41
CA ALA A 27 -9.67 12.73 5.26
C ALA A 27 -9.60 11.43 4.45
N TRP A 28 -10.26 11.39 3.29
CA TRP A 28 -10.20 10.25 2.39
C TRP A 28 -8.80 10.16 1.75
N GLU A 29 -8.26 11.27 1.24
CA GLU A 29 -6.90 11.33 0.69
C GLU A 29 -5.84 10.90 1.72
N GLU A 30 -5.92 11.39 2.95
CA GLU A 30 -5.00 11.01 4.03
C GLU A 30 -5.09 9.52 4.38
N ALA A 31 -6.31 9.00 4.52
CA ALA A 31 -6.50 7.57 4.78
C ALA A 31 -5.94 6.71 3.65
N PHE A 32 -6.12 7.12 2.40
CA PHE A 32 -5.57 6.41 1.25
C PHE A 32 -4.05 6.42 1.22
N ALA A 33 -3.43 7.59 1.44
CA ALA A 33 -1.98 7.74 1.52
C ALA A 33 -1.38 6.86 2.64
N GLN A 34 -2.07 6.77 3.79
CA GLN A 34 -1.62 5.91 4.88
C GLN A 34 -1.68 4.42 4.51
N ILE A 35 -2.74 3.97 3.81
CA ILE A 35 -2.82 2.58 3.37
C ILE A 35 -1.71 2.28 2.34
N GLU A 36 -1.42 3.21 1.42
CA GLU A 36 -0.26 3.11 0.51
C GLU A 36 1.05 2.93 1.25
N ALA A 37 1.33 3.81 2.21
CA ALA A 37 2.53 3.72 3.01
C ALA A 37 2.63 2.35 3.72
N ASN A 38 1.52 1.87 4.30
CA ASN A 38 1.49 0.60 5.01
C ASN A 38 1.78 -0.60 4.09
N ILE A 39 1.21 -0.63 2.89
CA ILE A 39 1.44 -1.69 1.91
C ILE A 39 2.90 -1.70 1.46
N TYR A 40 3.46 -0.52 1.17
CA TYR A 40 4.86 -0.40 0.80
C TYR A 40 5.80 -0.89 1.91
N GLN A 41 5.54 -0.49 3.16
CA GLN A 41 6.31 -0.96 4.32
C GLN A 41 6.21 -2.48 4.49
N ALA A 42 5.05 -3.08 4.24
CA ALA A 42 4.89 -4.53 4.30
C ALA A 42 5.77 -5.26 3.27
N SER A 43 5.83 -4.77 2.03
CA SER A 43 6.72 -5.35 1.00
C SER A 43 8.19 -5.25 1.39
N LEU A 44 8.62 -4.09 1.90
CA LEU A 44 10.00 -3.89 2.34
C LEU A 44 10.38 -4.84 3.48
N LEU A 45 9.50 -5.01 4.47
CA LEU A 45 9.71 -5.93 5.59
C LEU A 45 9.78 -7.39 5.12
N ASN A 46 8.94 -7.79 4.18
CA ASN A 46 8.95 -9.14 3.63
C ASN A 46 10.29 -9.49 2.99
N ASP A 47 10.85 -8.60 2.17
CA ASP A 47 12.17 -8.79 1.57
C ASP A 47 13.28 -8.86 2.62
N GLN A 48 13.21 -7.99 3.63
CA GLN A 48 14.16 -8.01 4.74
C GLN A 48 14.09 -9.29 5.58
N ILE A 49 12.93 -9.95 5.66
CA ILE A 49 12.76 -11.23 6.36
C ILE A 49 13.31 -12.41 5.54
N ARG A 50 13.19 -12.37 4.21
CA ARG A 50 13.72 -13.43 3.33
C ARG A 50 15.25 -13.55 3.39
N ASN A 51 15.96 -12.42 3.50
CA ASN A 51 17.42 -12.40 3.56
C ASN A 51 18.02 -13.26 4.70
N PRO A 52 17.67 -13.04 5.99
CA PRO A 52 18.17 -13.87 7.09
C PRO A 52 17.66 -15.30 6.99
N MET A 53 16.48 -15.55 6.40
CA MET A 53 15.99 -16.91 6.16
C MET A 53 16.86 -17.69 5.15
N ALA A 54 17.30 -17.04 4.07
CA ALA A 54 18.23 -17.63 3.11
C ALA A 54 19.58 -17.97 3.78
N VAL A 55 20.07 -17.08 4.65
CA VAL A 55 21.29 -17.34 5.45
C VAL A 55 21.08 -18.54 6.38
N ILE A 56 19.95 -18.63 7.09
CA ILE A 56 19.66 -19.76 7.99
C ILE A 56 19.59 -21.07 7.21
N MET A 57 18.94 -21.11 6.04
CA MET A 57 18.93 -22.32 5.21
C MET A 57 20.35 -22.71 4.77
N GLY A 58 21.13 -21.75 4.25
CA GLY A 58 22.49 -22.03 3.80
C GLY A 58 23.38 -22.57 4.92
N LEU A 59 23.26 -22.03 6.14
CA LEU A 59 23.99 -22.54 7.31
C LEU A 59 23.52 -23.93 7.73
N ALA A 60 22.20 -24.16 7.71
CA ALA A 60 21.65 -25.45 8.08
C ALA A 60 22.07 -26.54 7.07
N ASP A 61 22.10 -26.21 5.76
CA ASP A 61 22.55 -27.08 4.65
C ASP A 61 23.98 -27.58 4.85
N LEU A 62 24.82 -26.80 5.53
CA LEU A 62 26.20 -27.17 5.84
C LEU A 62 26.34 -28.08 7.08
N GLU A 63 25.44 -27.99 8.08
CA GLU A 63 25.50 -28.82 9.30
C GLU A 63 24.90 -30.23 9.13
N GLY A 64 23.83 -30.36 8.34
CA GLY A 64 23.15 -31.64 8.10
C GLY A 64 22.44 -32.25 9.33
N GLY A 65 21.79 -33.41 9.13
CA GLY A 65 21.17 -34.20 10.22
C GLY A 65 19.69 -33.93 10.51
N GLU A 66 19.15 -34.57 11.56
CA GLU A 66 17.71 -34.60 11.86
C GLU A 66 17.16 -33.27 12.43
N ARG A 67 18.02 -32.48 13.11
CA ARG A 67 17.66 -31.12 13.59
C ARG A 67 17.54 -30.13 12.44
N MET A 68 18.30 -30.36 11.39
CA MET A 68 18.36 -29.54 10.21
C MET A 68 17.04 -29.60 9.41
N GLU A 69 16.43 -30.78 9.24
CA GLU A 69 15.11 -30.90 8.60
C GLU A 69 14.03 -30.08 9.31
N LYS A 70 14.09 -29.97 10.64
CA LYS A 70 13.15 -29.15 11.42
C LYS A 70 13.36 -27.66 11.17
N ILE A 71 14.61 -27.21 11.04
CA ILE A 71 14.95 -25.82 10.73
C ILE A 71 14.50 -25.47 9.32
N ILE A 72 14.84 -26.28 8.32
CA ILE A 72 14.39 -26.09 6.93
C ILE A 72 12.87 -26.03 6.86
N ASN A 73 12.17 -26.99 7.47
CA ASN A 73 10.71 -27.01 7.43
C ASN A 73 10.10 -25.78 8.11
N GLY A 74 10.70 -25.29 9.20
CA GLY A 74 10.27 -24.06 9.86
C GLY A 74 10.50 -22.81 8.99
N VAL A 75 11.62 -22.74 8.27
CA VAL A 75 11.92 -21.63 7.36
C VAL A 75 11.01 -21.66 6.14
N LYS A 76 10.80 -22.81 5.50
CA LYS A 76 9.89 -22.96 4.35
C LYS A 76 8.45 -22.57 4.70
N LYS A 77 7.94 -23.02 5.85
CA LYS A 77 6.59 -22.62 6.31
C LYS A 77 6.46 -21.10 6.47
N ARG A 78 7.52 -20.41 6.91
CA ARG A 78 7.52 -18.94 7.00
C ARG A 78 7.63 -18.30 5.62
N ASP A 79 8.43 -18.85 4.72
CA ASP A 79 8.53 -18.34 3.34
C ASP A 79 7.21 -18.44 2.58
N ASP A 80 6.44 -19.52 2.81
CA ASP A 80 5.09 -19.66 2.26
C ASP A 80 4.13 -18.56 2.76
N ILE A 81 4.25 -18.16 4.03
CA ILE A 81 3.45 -17.07 4.61
C ILE A 81 3.82 -15.74 3.97
N ILE A 82 5.12 -15.46 3.84
CA ILE A 82 5.63 -14.24 3.20
C ILE A 82 5.19 -14.18 1.74
N THR A 83 5.29 -15.28 1.01
CA THR A 83 4.87 -15.37 -0.40
C THR A 83 3.37 -15.14 -0.59
N ARG A 84 2.54 -15.62 0.34
CA ARG A 84 1.11 -15.31 0.34
C ARG A 84 0.84 -13.83 0.62
N LEU A 85 1.63 -13.21 1.49
CA LEU A 85 1.50 -11.78 1.81
C LEU A 85 1.88 -10.91 0.60
N ASP A 86 2.95 -11.24 -0.12
CA ASP A 86 3.34 -10.53 -1.35
C ASP A 86 2.26 -10.59 -2.43
N ARG A 87 1.58 -11.74 -2.57
CA ARG A 87 0.45 -11.85 -3.49
C ARG A 87 -0.69 -10.90 -3.09
N GLY A 88 -1.00 -10.80 -1.80
CA GLY A 88 -2.01 -9.85 -1.32
C GLY A 88 -1.64 -8.39 -1.58
N VAL A 89 -0.35 -8.04 -1.53
CA VAL A 89 0.16 -6.72 -1.91
C VAL A 89 -0.06 -6.46 -3.40
N LEU A 90 0.32 -7.40 -4.27
CA LEU A 90 0.13 -7.28 -5.72
C LEU A 90 -1.35 -7.19 -6.11
N GLU A 91 -2.22 -7.96 -5.47
CA GLU A 91 -3.67 -7.88 -5.66
C GLU A 91 -4.21 -6.50 -5.25
N SER A 92 -3.71 -5.94 -4.14
CA SER A 92 -4.07 -4.59 -3.72
C SER A 92 -3.59 -3.51 -4.69
N GLU A 93 -2.42 -3.66 -5.31
CA GLU A 93 -1.91 -2.74 -6.34
C GLU A 93 -2.75 -2.83 -7.62
N LEU A 94 -3.14 -4.04 -8.04
CA LEU A 94 -3.94 -4.25 -9.24
C LEU A 94 -5.35 -3.67 -9.11
N ILE A 95 -6.02 -3.87 -7.97
CA ILE A 95 -7.34 -3.29 -7.68
C ILE A 95 -7.26 -1.76 -7.74
N ARG A 96 -6.16 -1.17 -7.29
CA ARG A 96 -5.94 0.29 -7.34
C ARG A 96 -5.68 0.79 -8.75
N ALA A 97 -4.92 0.06 -9.57
CA ALA A 97 -4.67 0.45 -10.95
C ALA A 97 -5.95 0.48 -11.83
N CYS A 98 -7.02 -0.19 -11.40
CA CYS A 98 -8.32 -0.23 -12.08
C CYS A 98 -9.39 0.74 -11.53
N MET A 99 -9.13 1.43 -10.40
CA MET A 99 -10.01 2.50 -9.88
C MET A 99 -9.64 3.85 -10.49
#